data_AF-A0A5S4F2Q5-F1
#
_entry.id   AF-A0A5S4F2Q5-F1
#
_cell.length_a   1.000
_cell.length_b   1.000
_cell.length_c   1.000
_cell.angle_alpha   90.00
_cell.angle_beta   90.00
_cell.angle_gamma   90.00
#
_symmetry.space_group_name_H-M   'P 1'
#
loop_
_entity.id
_entity.type
_entity.pdbx_description
1 polymer ?
#
loop_
_entity_poly.entity_id
_entity_poly.type
_entity_poly.pdbx_seq_one_letter_code
_entity_poly.pdbx_strand_id
1 'polypeptide(L)'
;MKRTCVAPPFDPDGLDQPSPKPSWAQFAPRPPGFFARLVGGDARYEQKEAEQRHLYEQALAAYDAREAERSRRLDERYRAHQQRIAKERAEVERHNEEIDEFERAVRNGEPEPAAQYFTMTLDSSVYPDGFPHQTRAIYRPSDTAE
;
A
#
# COMPACT_ATOMS: atom_id res chain seq x y z
N MET A 1 -23.53 2.47 12.09
CA MET A 1 -22.96 1.20 12.60
C MET A 1 -21.45 1.27 12.59
N LYS A 2 -20.80 0.54 13.52
CA LYS A 2 -19.34 0.45 13.57
C LYS A 2 -18.78 -0.16 12.30
N ARG A 3 -17.56 0.24 11.96
CA ARG A 3 -16.83 -0.20 10.77
C ARG A 3 -15.63 -1.04 11.19
N THR A 4 -15.19 -1.89 10.28
CA THR A 4 -13.95 -2.67 10.41
C THR A 4 -13.04 -2.31 9.26
N CYS A 5 -11.79 -1.96 9.56
CA CYS A 5 -10.77 -1.72 8.54
C CYS A 5 -10.28 -3.07 8.00
N VAL A 6 -10.47 -3.33 6.70
CA VAL A 6 -9.94 -4.51 6.02
C VAL A 6 -8.84 -4.06 5.07
N ALA A 7 -7.58 -4.25 5.49
CA ALA A 7 -6.44 -3.87 4.69
C ALA A 7 -6.22 -4.85 3.52
N PRO A 8 -6.10 -4.37 2.27
CA PRO A 8 -5.70 -5.22 1.15
C PRO A 8 -4.24 -5.70 1.34
N PRO A 9 -3.86 -6.83 0.74
CA PRO A 9 -2.48 -7.28 0.73
C PRO A 9 -1.58 -6.29 -0.03
N PHE A 10 -0.30 -6.22 0.36
CA PHE A 10 0.69 -5.44 -0.35
C PHE A 10 0.98 -6.06 -1.72
N ASP A 11 0.99 -5.23 -2.77
CA ASP A 11 1.38 -5.62 -4.12
C ASP A 11 2.70 -4.94 -4.50
N PRO A 12 3.80 -5.71 -4.65
CA PRO A 12 5.10 -5.19 -5.05
C PRO A 12 5.18 -4.81 -6.54
N ASP A 13 4.20 -5.16 -7.38
CA ASP A 13 4.17 -4.86 -8.82
C ASP A 13 5.42 -5.41 -9.56
N GLY A 14 5.82 -6.63 -9.22
CA GLY A 14 7.01 -7.29 -9.79
C GLY A 14 8.36 -6.73 -9.33
N LEU A 15 8.37 -5.68 -8.50
CA LEU A 15 9.59 -5.12 -7.93
C LEU A 15 10.25 -6.02 -6.89
N ASP A 16 9.61 -7.10 -6.47
CA ASP A 16 10.16 -8.13 -5.59
C ASP A 16 11.21 -9.02 -6.30
N GLN A 17 11.21 -9.02 -7.64
CA GLN A 17 12.11 -9.84 -8.43
C GLN A 17 13.37 -9.04 -8.83
N PRO A 18 14.57 -9.45 -8.39
CA PRO A 18 15.81 -8.83 -8.84
C PRO A 18 16.07 -9.15 -10.32
N SER A 19 16.67 -8.21 -11.02
CA SER A 19 17.13 -8.45 -12.39
C SER A 19 18.35 -9.41 -12.40
N PRO A 20 18.60 -10.13 -13.50
CA PRO A 20 19.77 -11.00 -13.58
C PRO A 20 21.07 -10.17 -13.63
N LYS A 21 22.01 -10.50 -12.75
CA LYS A 21 23.33 -9.87 -12.72
C LYS A 21 24.13 -10.20 -14.00
N PRO A 22 24.78 -9.22 -14.65
CA PRO A 22 25.72 -9.48 -15.73
C PRO A 22 26.80 -10.46 -15.30
N SER A 23 27.14 -11.42 -16.15
CA SER A 23 28.21 -12.38 -15.89
C SER A 23 29.34 -12.24 -16.90
N TRP A 24 30.59 -12.35 -16.48
CA TRP A 24 31.75 -12.24 -17.37
C TRP A 24 31.69 -13.21 -18.56
N ALA A 25 31.10 -14.40 -18.36
CA ALA A 25 30.94 -15.40 -19.42
C ALA A 25 30.16 -14.88 -20.65
N GLN A 26 29.32 -13.85 -20.50
CA GLN A 26 28.59 -13.22 -21.61
C GLN A 26 29.46 -12.27 -22.44
N PHE A 27 30.60 -11.82 -21.90
CA PHE A 27 31.49 -10.83 -22.50
C PHE A 27 32.85 -11.42 -22.89
N ALA A 28 33.26 -12.53 -22.25
CA ALA A 28 34.58 -13.12 -22.45
C ALA A 28 34.85 -13.44 -23.94
N PRO A 29 35.91 -12.87 -24.55
CA PRO A 29 36.26 -13.18 -25.92
C PRO A 29 36.70 -14.64 -26.04
N ARG A 30 36.46 -15.25 -27.20
CA ARG A 30 36.91 -16.62 -27.46
C ARG A 30 38.45 -16.66 -27.51
N PRO A 31 39.11 -17.60 -26.80
CA PRO A 31 40.57 -17.70 -26.79
C PRO A 31 41.11 -18.00 -28.19
N PRO A 32 42.31 -17.48 -28.54
CA PRO A 32 42.93 -17.74 -29.83
C PRO A 32 43.29 -19.23 -29.96
N GLY A 33 43.06 -19.78 -31.15
CA GLY A 33 43.52 -21.14 -31.49
C GLY A 33 45.04 -21.22 -31.62
N PHE A 34 45.57 -22.45 -31.60
CA PHE A 34 47.02 -22.72 -31.64
C PHE A 34 47.76 -21.98 -32.76
N PHE A 35 47.25 -22.04 -34.00
CA PHE A 35 47.86 -21.35 -35.14
C PHE A 35 47.73 -19.83 -35.09
N ALA A 36 46.67 -19.30 -34.45
CA ALA A 36 46.48 -17.85 -34.32
C ALA A 36 47.51 -17.22 -33.37
N ARG A 37 47.93 -17.96 -32.32
CA ARG A 37 48.97 -17.49 -31.39
C ARG A 37 50.33 -17.29 -32.07
N LEU A 38 50.69 -18.18 -33.00
CA LEU A 38 51.96 -18.12 -33.76
C LEU A 38 52.08 -16.86 -34.65
N VAL A 39 50.96 -16.21 -34.97
CA VAL A 39 50.90 -14.98 -35.80
C VAL A 39 50.50 -13.73 -34.99
N GLY A 40 50.74 -13.73 -33.68
CA GLY A 40 50.48 -12.57 -32.81
C GLY A 40 49.02 -12.43 -32.36
N GLY A 41 48.26 -13.53 -32.37
CA GLY A 41 46.87 -13.57 -31.92
C GLY A 41 46.67 -13.24 -30.45
N ASP A 42 47.70 -13.40 -29.60
CA ASP A 42 47.62 -13.09 -28.16
C ASP A 42 47.47 -11.58 -27.92
N ALA A 43 48.24 -10.71 -28.62
CA ALA A 43 48.10 -9.26 -28.47
C ALA A 43 46.72 -8.74 -28.90
N ARG A 44 46.13 -9.33 -29.96
CA ARG A 44 44.76 -9.00 -30.39
C ARG A 44 43.71 -9.51 -29.41
N TYR A 45 43.97 -10.67 -28.79
CA TYR A 45 43.10 -11.23 -27.77
C TYR A 45 43.10 -10.37 -26.50
N GLU A 46 44.27 -9.94 -26.03
CA GLU A 46 44.40 -9.04 -24.87
C GLU A 46 43.69 -7.71 -25.08
N GLN A 47 43.84 -7.10 -26.26
CA GLN A 47 43.10 -5.87 -26.61
C GLN A 47 41.59 -6.08 -26.56
N LYS A 48 41.10 -7.18 -27.15
CA LYS A 48 39.67 -7.53 -27.10
C LYS A 48 39.20 -7.83 -25.69
N GLU A 49 40.00 -8.51 -24.87
CA GLU A 49 39.67 -8.79 -23.48
C GLU A 49 39.55 -7.51 -22.67
N ALA A 50 40.46 -6.55 -22.87
CA ALA A 50 40.39 -5.23 -22.24
C ALA A 50 39.12 -4.46 -22.63
N GLU A 51 38.75 -4.45 -23.91
CA GLU A 51 37.50 -3.85 -24.40
C GLU A 51 36.27 -4.52 -23.77
N GLN A 52 36.23 -5.85 -23.75
CA GLN A 52 35.12 -6.61 -23.16
C GLN A 52 35.03 -6.42 -21.65
N ARG A 53 36.15 -6.29 -20.95
CA ARG A 53 36.19 -5.95 -19.52
C ARG A 53 35.56 -4.59 -19.27
N HIS A 54 35.88 -3.60 -20.10
CA HIS A 54 35.27 -2.28 -20.02
C HIS A 54 33.74 -2.34 -20.21
N LEU A 55 33.25 -3.11 -21.18
CA LEU A 55 31.82 -3.32 -21.41
C LEU A 55 31.14 -4.04 -20.24
N TYR A 56 31.80 -5.04 -19.67
CA TYR A 56 31.32 -5.75 -18.49
C TYR A 56 31.20 -4.84 -17.27
N GLU A 57 32.20 -3.99 -17.02
CA GLU A 57 32.17 -3.01 -15.93
C GLU A 57 31.05 -1.98 -16.12
N GLN A 58 30.83 -1.50 -17.34
CA GLN A 58 29.68 -0.64 -17.65
C GLN A 58 28.34 -1.36 -17.42
N ALA A 59 28.24 -2.63 -17.83
CA ALA A 59 27.04 -3.43 -17.61
C ALA A 59 26.76 -3.65 -16.12
N LEU A 60 27.80 -3.89 -15.31
CA LEU A 60 27.70 -3.98 -13.85
C LEU A 60 27.23 -2.67 -13.24
N ALA A 61 27.83 -1.53 -13.61
CA ALA A 61 27.40 -0.23 -13.10
C ALA A 61 25.94 0.08 -13.45
N ALA A 62 25.52 -0.25 -14.69
CA ALA A 62 24.13 -0.11 -15.11
C ALA A 62 23.18 -1.08 -14.40
N TYR A 63 23.65 -2.29 -14.03
CA TYR A 63 22.91 -3.23 -13.20
C TYR A 63 22.72 -2.68 -11.78
N ASP A 64 23.79 -2.21 -11.14
CA ASP A 64 23.74 -1.68 -9.77
C ASP A 64 22.82 -0.46 -9.68
N ALA A 65 22.85 0.44 -10.67
CA ALA A 65 21.95 1.58 -10.75
C ALA A 65 20.47 1.15 -10.88
N ARG A 66 20.18 0.12 -11.70
CA ARG A 66 18.82 -0.42 -11.85
C ARG A 66 18.33 -1.10 -10.58
N GLU A 67 19.19 -1.86 -9.90
CA GLU A 67 18.83 -2.51 -8.64
C GLU A 67 18.61 -1.50 -7.50
N ALA A 68 19.40 -0.44 -7.44
CA ALA A 68 19.19 0.65 -6.48
C ALA A 68 17.84 1.34 -6.71
N GLU A 69 17.51 1.65 -7.96
CA GLU A 69 16.22 2.25 -8.32
C GLU A 69 15.05 1.29 -8.05
N ARG A 70 15.17 -0.01 -8.39
CA ARG A 70 14.15 -1.02 -8.07
C ARG A 70 13.88 -1.07 -6.56
N SER A 71 14.95 -1.16 -5.77
CA SER A 71 14.87 -1.23 -4.30
C SER A 71 14.23 0.03 -3.72
N ARG A 72 14.60 1.21 -4.23
CA ARG A 72 14.00 2.49 -3.84
C ARG A 72 12.49 2.52 -4.13
N ARG A 73 12.07 2.13 -5.34
CA ARG A 73 10.66 2.09 -5.73
C ARG A 73 9.86 1.11 -4.89
N LEU A 74 10.43 -0.06 -4.58
CA LEU A 74 9.80 -1.05 -3.71
C LEU A 74 9.55 -0.46 -2.31
N ASP A 75 10.54 0.23 -1.76
CA ASP A 75 10.45 0.86 -0.44
C ASP A 75 9.44 2.01 -0.42
N GLU A 76 9.41 2.85 -1.47
CA GLU A 76 8.43 3.91 -1.65
C GLU A 76 7.00 3.35 -1.72
N ARG A 77 6.78 2.29 -2.50
CA ARG A 77 5.46 1.62 -2.58
C ARG A 77 5.06 1.00 -1.24
N TYR A 78 5.99 0.36 -0.55
CA TYR A 78 5.72 -0.22 0.76
C TYR A 78 5.29 0.87 1.76
N ARG A 79 6.01 1.99 1.80
CA ARG A 79 5.65 3.14 2.66
C ARG A 79 4.28 3.71 2.31
N ALA A 80 3.99 3.91 1.02
CA ALA A 80 2.69 4.41 0.57
C ALA A 80 1.54 3.46 0.97
N HIS A 81 1.77 2.14 0.85
CA HIS A 81 0.83 1.12 1.27
C HIS A 81 0.54 1.20 2.77
N GLN A 82 1.58 1.27 3.60
CA GLN A 82 1.44 1.39 5.06
C GLN A 82 0.73 2.68 5.46
N GLN A 83 1.06 3.80 4.83
CA GLN A 83 0.39 5.09 5.08
C GLN A 83 -1.10 5.04 4.75
N ARG A 84 -1.48 4.40 3.64
CA ARG A 84 -2.88 4.22 3.26
C ARG A 84 -3.64 3.41 4.31
N ILE A 85 -3.09 2.28 4.75
CA ILE A 85 -3.70 1.43 5.79
C ILE A 85 -3.82 2.20 7.11
N ALA A 86 -2.78 2.92 7.51
CA ALA A 86 -2.80 3.70 8.74
C ALA A 86 -3.88 4.78 8.71
N LYS A 87 -4.03 5.47 7.58
CA LYS A 87 -5.08 6.47 7.39
C LYS A 87 -6.48 5.86 7.47
N GLU A 88 -6.72 4.75 6.75
CA GLU A 88 -8.01 4.07 6.75
C GLU A 88 -8.38 3.54 8.13
N ARG A 89 -7.39 2.99 8.85
CA ARG A 89 -7.58 2.54 10.23
C ARG A 89 -7.96 3.70 11.15
N ALA A 90 -7.25 4.82 11.08
CA ALA A 90 -7.55 6.00 11.90
C ALA A 90 -8.95 6.57 11.60
N GLU A 91 -9.39 6.55 10.34
CA GLU A 91 -10.75 6.97 9.97
C GLU A 91 -11.82 6.04 10.53
N VAL A 92 -11.58 4.72 10.51
CA VAL A 92 -12.47 3.72 11.11
C VAL A 92 -12.51 3.83 12.62
N GLU A 93 -11.36 4.03 13.27
CA GLU A 93 -11.26 4.22 14.73
C GLU A 93 -12.04 5.46 15.16
N ARG A 94 -11.81 6.62 14.55
CA ARG A 94 -12.55 7.85 14.84
C ARG A 94 -14.06 7.68 14.65
N HIS A 95 -14.49 7.07 13.55
CA HIS A 95 -15.92 6.81 13.30
C HIS A 95 -16.54 5.89 14.36
N ASN A 96 -15.78 4.90 14.84
CA ASN A 96 -16.26 4.00 15.89
C ASN A 96 -16.30 4.69 17.26
N GLU A 97 -15.34 5.55 17.56
CA GLU A 97 -15.34 6.39 18.77
C GLU A 97 -16.54 7.33 18.80
N GLU A 98 -16.85 8.01 17.68
CA GLU A 98 -18.05 8.85 17.54
C GLU A 98 -19.34 8.06 17.80
N ILE A 99 -19.41 6.81 17.32
CA ILE A 99 -20.55 5.92 17.60
C ILE A 99 -20.60 5.53 19.08
N ASP A 100 -19.46 5.23 19.70
CA ASP A 100 -19.38 4.85 21.11
C ASP A 100 -19.78 6.01 22.04
N GLU A 101 -19.40 7.23 21.69
CA GLU A 101 -19.83 8.44 22.40
C GLU A 101 -21.33 8.67 22.25
N PHE A 102 -21.85 8.57 21.02
CA PHE A 102 -23.28 8.71 20.76
C PHE A 102 -24.11 7.65 21.50
N GLU A 103 -23.69 6.39 21.46
CA GLU A 103 -24.35 5.29 22.18
C GLU A 103 -24.38 5.56 23.69
N ARG A 104 -23.26 6.00 24.26
CA ARG A 104 -23.17 6.34 25.69
C ARG A 104 -24.11 7.48 26.05
N ALA A 105 -24.13 8.54 25.24
CA ALA A 105 -24.98 9.71 25.48
C ALA A 105 -26.47 9.36 25.41
N VAL A 106 -26.88 8.53 24.44
CA VAL A 106 -28.24 7.99 24.36
C VAL A 106 -28.57 7.15 25.60
N ARG A 107 -27.68 6.24 26.02
CA ARG A 107 -27.88 5.40 27.22
C ARG A 107 -27.97 6.22 28.50
N ASN A 108 -27.26 7.33 28.59
CA ASN A 108 -27.31 8.27 29.71
C ASN A 108 -28.57 9.15 29.68
N GLY A 109 -29.40 9.06 28.64
CA GLY A 109 -30.61 9.87 28.50
C GLY A 109 -30.31 11.34 28.18
N GLU A 110 -29.20 11.63 27.50
CA GLU A 110 -28.90 12.99 27.07
C GLU A 110 -29.97 13.46 26.05
N PRO A 111 -30.59 14.64 26.23
CA PRO A 111 -31.76 15.04 25.45
C PRO A 111 -31.56 15.04 23.93
N GLU A 112 -30.46 15.64 23.47
CA GLU A 112 -30.21 15.79 22.04
C GLU A 112 -29.87 14.45 21.36
N PRO A 113 -28.90 13.64 21.86
CA PRO A 113 -28.60 12.33 21.27
C PRO A 113 -29.79 11.37 21.29
N ALA A 114 -30.56 11.33 22.39
CA ALA A 114 -31.75 10.48 22.48
C ALA A 114 -32.82 10.88 21.47
N ALA A 115 -33.13 12.17 21.34
CA ALA A 115 -34.07 12.67 20.33
C ALA A 115 -33.61 12.34 18.90
N GLN A 116 -32.31 12.50 18.63
CA GLN A 116 -31.73 12.15 17.32
C GLN A 116 -31.87 10.64 17.03
N TYR A 117 -31.55 9.77 17.99
CA TYR A 117 -31.70 8.32 17.84
C TYR A 117 -33.14 7.91 17.52
N PHE A 118 -34.12 8.44 18.26
CA PHE A 118 -35.53 8.14 18.02
C PHE A 118 -36.01 8.68 16.68
N THR A 119 -35.57 9.88 16.29
CA THR A 119 -35.89 10.45 14.97
C THR A 119 -35.38 9.54 13.86
N MET A 120 -34.11 9.14 13.90
CA MET A 120 -33.52 8.22 12.91
C MET A 120 -34.23 6.86 12.86
N THR A 121 -34.63 6.34 14.02
CA THR A 121 -35.33 5.05 14.12
C THR A 121 -36.73 5.11 13.50
N LEU A 122 -37.49 6.16 13.81
CA LEU A 122 -38.83 6.37 13.27
C LEU A 122 -38.78 6.66 11.76
N ASP A 123 -37.83 7.48 11.30
CA ASP A 123 -37.65 7.77 9.87
C ASP A 123 -37.25 6.55 9.04
N SER A 124 -36.57 5.56 9.65
CA SER A 124 -36.18 4.30 8.99
C SER A 124 -37.21 3.16 9.17
N SER A 125 -38.32 3.43 9.86
CA SER A 125 -39.37 2.44 10.10
C SER A 125 -40.28 2.26 8.88
N VAL A 126 -40.82 1.04 8.73
CA VAL A 126 -41.79 0.74 7.67
C VAL A 126 -43.19 1.18 8.12
N TYR A 127 -43.84 2.00 7.30
CA TYR A 127 -45.21 2.46 7.53
C TYR A 127 -46.18 1.88 6.48
N PRO A 128 -47.47 1.72 6.83
CA PRO A 128 -48.50 1.33 5.88
C PRO A 128 -48.62 2.31 4.70
N ASP A 129 -49.09 1.82 3.56
CA ASP A 129 -49.29 2.63 2.36
C ASP A 129 -50.22 3.82 2.63
N GLY A 130 -49.80 5.00 2.16
CA GLY A 130 -50.53 6.25 2.33
C GLY A 130 -50.41 6.90 3.72
N PHE A 131 -49.61 6.35 4.63
CA PHE A 131 -49.41 6.94 5.95
C PHE A 131 -48.46 8.15 5.88
N PRO A 132 -48.94 9.38 6.14
CA PRO A 132 -48.07 10.56 6.15
C PRO A 132 -47.17 10.51 7.39
N HIS A 133 -45.86 10.56 7.19
CA HIS A 133 -44.88 10.60 8.28
C HIS A 133 -43.87 11.72 8.04
N GLN A 134 -43.71 12.56 9.07
CA GLN A 134 -42.58 13.48 9.25
C GLN A 134 -42.23 13.42 10.73
N THR A 135 -41.04 12.89 11.04
CA THR A 135 -40.65 12.73 12.44
C THR A 135 -39.95 13.97 12.96
N ARG A 136 -40.37 14.41 14.14
CA ARG A 136 -39.59 15.30 14.99
C ARG A 136 -39.71 14.82 16.44
N ALA A 137 -38.63 14.33 17.01
CA ALA A 137 -38.60 13.90 18.40
C ALA A 137 -38.05 15.00 19.32
N ILE A 138 -38.55 15.02 20.56
CA ILE A 138 -37.98 15.78 21.68
C ILE A 138 -37.88 14.79 22.84
N TYR A 139 -36.71 14.68 23.45
CA TYR A 139 -36.51 13.82 24.63
C TYR A 139 -36.53 14.66 25.90
N ARG A 140 -37.37 14.27 26.85
CA ARG A 140 -37.43 14.86 28.19
C ARG A 140 -37.14 13.74 29.20
N PRO A 141 -35.99 13.76 29.91
CA PRO A 141 -35.76 12.83 30.99
C PRO A 141 -36.84 13.00 32.07
N SER A 142 -37.29 11.91 32.67
CA SER A 142 -38.14 12.00 33.86
C SER A 142 -37.33 12.50 35.05
N ASP A 143 -37.84 13.49 35.78
CA ASP A 143 -37.28 13.94 37.05
C ASP A 143 -37.54 12.84 38.10
N THR A 144 -36.73 11.79 38.12
CA THR A 144 -36.67 10.88 39.28
C THR A 144 -35.67 11.43 40.27
N ALA A 145 -36.16 12.36 41.09
CA ALA A 145 -35.66 12.57 42.45
C ALA A 145 -36.66 11.87 43.39
N GLU A 146 -36.33 10.64 43.81
CA GLU A 146 -36.83 10.04 45.05
C GLU A 146 -35.63 9.73 45.94
#